data_AF-A0A2V1ABR1-F1
#
_entry.id   AF-A0A2V1ABR1-F1
#
_cell.length_a   1.000
_cell.length_b   1.000
_cell.length_c   1.000
_cell.angle_alpha   90.00
_cell.angle_beta   90.00
_cell.angle_gamma   90.00
#
_symmetry.space_group_name_H-M   'P 1'
#
loop_
_entity.id
_entity.type
_entity.pdbx_description
1 polymer ?
#
loop_
_entity_poly.entity_id
_entity_poly.type
_entity_poly.pdbx_seq_one_letter_code
_entity_poly.pdbx_strand_id
1 'polypeptide(L)'
;MNSFEKLAEHLKSHGFDPSGIESALGEHEFDEMGEYAFQFIVENQRGMKFFGIPCFNRKSLIPVIDPPQYTRVDGSRVTLSDDRIENYPLPDLGWRWWWDSWYVLMLNDVDEQGWSYSSVIFRKGSHWHGKYNFGNFVRRRLWVRLRVRKTVDDLPHEPVEDTGDSDEELDQQAELSEVPVPKEKIPVASVTTWA
;
A
#
# COMPACT_ATOMS: atom_id res chain seq x y z
N MET A 1 -9.74 -16.52 14.61
CA MET A 1 -8.36 -16.09 14.27
C MET A 1 -8.35 -14.58 14.24
N ASN A 2 -7.68 -13.97 15.20
CA ASN A 2 -7.54 -12.52 15.33
C ASN A 2 -6.86 -11.95 14.07
N SER A 3 -7.17 -10.71 13.67
CA SER A 3 -6.49 -10.00 12.58
C SER A 3 -4.97 -10.05 12.74
N PHE A 4 -4.48 -9.87 13.98
CA PHE A 4 -3.06 -9.95 14.30
C PHE A 4 -2.46 -11.35 14.16
N GLU A 5 -3.22 -12.41 14.46
CA GLU A 5 -2.75 -13.79 14.26
C GLU A 5 -2.55 -14.09 12.77
N LYS A 6 -3.50 -13.70 11.92
CA LYS A 6 -3.38 -13.86 10.46
C LYS A 6 -2.17 -13.09 9.92
N LEU A 7 -1.97 -11.87 10.43
CA LEU A 7 -0.82 -11.05 10.07
C LEU A 7 0.50 -11.70 10.52
N ALA A 8 0.57 -12.17 11.75
CA ALA A 8 1.73 -12.84 12.30
C ALA A 8 2.09 -14.10 11.49
N GLU A 9 1.09 -14.91 11.11
CA GLU A 9 1.28 -16.05 10.23
C GLU A 9 1.74 -15.65 8.83
N HIS A 10 1.19 -14.56 8.28
CA HIS A 10 1.59 -14.06 6.97
C HIS A 10 3.07 -13.63 6.97
N LEU A 11 3.53 -12.91 8.00
CA LEU A 11 4.93 -12.53 8.16
C LEU A 11 5.83 -13.75 8.37
N LYS A 12 5.43 -14.67 9.27
CA LYS A 12 6.17 -15.89 9.59
C LYS A 12 6.34 -16.79 8.37
N SER A 13 5.29 -16.98 7.59
CA SER A 13 5.32 -17.79 6.37
C SER A 13 6.26 -17.23 5.30
N HIS A 14 6.68 -15.97 5.40
CA HIS A 14 7.63 -15.32 4.50
C HIS A 14 8.99 -15.02 5.15
N GLY A 15 9.27 -15.64 6.30
CA GLY A 15 10.58 -15.58 6.95
C GLY A 15 10.84 -14.28 7.70
N PHE A 16 9.79 -13.61 8.16
CA PHE A 16 9.88 -12.56 9.18
C PHE A 16 9.50 -13.14 10.53
N ASP A 17 10.14 -12.70 11.59
CA ASP A 17 9.70 -13.03 12.96
C ASP A 17 8.59 -12.04 13.34
N PRO A 18 7.35 -12.51 13.62
CA PRO A 18 6.25 -11.64 14.02
C PRO A 18 6.20 -11.39 15.54
N SER A 19 7.17 -11.90 16.31
CA SER A 19 7.17 -11.76 17.77
C SER A 19 7.10 -10.28 18.16
N GLY A 20 6.18 -9.94 19.06
CA GLY A 20 5.96 -8.56 19.51
C GLY A 20 5.12 -7.68 18.60
N ILE A 21 4.61 -8.19 17.46
CA ILE A 21 3.83 -7.37 16.52
C ILE A 21 2.56 -6.78 17.10
N GLU A 22 1.85 -7.54 17.93
CA GLU A 22 0.65 -7.07 18.61
C GLU A 22 0.99 -5.95 19.60
N SER A 23 2.11 -6.05 20.31
CA SER A 23 2.55 -4.96 21.19
C SER A 23 3.03 -3.74 20.40
N ALA A 24 3.56 -3.91 19.19
CA ALA A 24 4.09 -2.83 18.37
C ALA A 24 3.01 -2.07 17.59
N LEU A 25 1.89 -2.73 17.28
CA LEU A 25 0.84 -2.21 16.41
C LEU A 25 -0.55 -2.21 17.06
N GLY A 26 -0.73 -2.88 18.19
CA GLY A 26 -2.00 -3.02 18.90
C GLY A 26 -2.33 -1.76 19.69
N GLU A 27 -2.93 -0.80 19.01
CA GLU A 27 -3.64 0.30 19.67
C GLU A 27 -5.14 0.00 19.59
N HIS A 28 -5.83 0.08 20.73
CA HIS A 28 -7.26 -0.18 20.82
C HIS A 28 -8.13 0.89 20.13
N GLU A 29 -7.54 2.03 19.75
CA GLU A 29 -8.26 3.14 19.12
C GLU A 29 -8.70 2.83 17.68
N PHE A 30 -8.08 1.86 16.98
CA PHE A 30 -8.41 1.56 15.58
C PHE A 30 -9.72 0.79 15.41
N ASP A 31 -10.16 0.05 16.43
CA ASP A 31 -11.37 -0.77 16.34
C ASP A 31 -12.64 0.10 16.25
N GLU A 32 -12.59 1.34 16.75
CA GLU A 32 -13.68 2.31 16.64
C GLU A 32 -13.74 2.99 15.24
N MET A 33 -12.69 2.86 14.43
CA MET A 33 -12.56 3.53 13.13
C MET A 33 -13.12 2.73 11.94
N GLY A 34 -13.75 1.58 12.21
CA GLY A 34 -14.31 0.70 11.19
C GLY A 34 -13.27 -0.26 10.59
N GLU A 35 -13.35 -0.51 9.27
CA GLU A 35 -12.44 -1.46 8.60
C GLU A 35 -11.04 -0.84 8.46
N TYR A 36 -10.04 -1.48 9.06
CA TYR A 36 -8.64 -1.06 8.95
C TYR A 36 -7.72 -2.19 8.44
N ALA A 37 -6.58 -1.80 7.88
CA ALA A 37 -5.55 -2.74 7.45
C ALA A 37 -4.16 -2.12 7.54
N PHE A 38 -3.19 -2.91 8.03
CA PHE A 38 -1.78 -2.56 7.95
C PHE A 38 -1.20 -2.93 6.59
N GLN A 39 -0.57 -1.98 5.93
CA GLN A 39 0.20 -2.23 4.72
C GLN A 39 1.68 -2.41 5.08
N PHE A 40 2.26 -3.52 4.63
CA PHE A 40 3.69 -3.82 4.82
C PHE A 40 4.43 -3.78 3.49
N ILE A 41 5.64 -3.22 3.52
CA ILE A 41 6.57 -3.16 2.39
C ILE A 41 7.97 -3.50 2.88
N VAL A 42 8.64 -4.39 2.16
CA VAL A 42 10.01 -4.78 2.42
C VAL A 42 10.90 -3.94 1.51
N GLU A 43 11.84 -3.20 2.10
CA GLU A 43 12.91 -2.54 1.38
C GLU A 43 14.17 -3.41 1.39
N ASN A 44 14.78 -3.62 0.22
CA ASN A 44 15.95 -4.46 0.01
C ASN A 44 17.13 -3.65 -0.52
N GLN A 45 18.34 -3.92 -0.03
CA GLN A 45 19.57 -3.33 -0.54
C GLN A 45 20.72 -4.34 -0.50
N ARG A 46 21.66 -4.22 -1.45
CA ARG A 46 22.92 -4.97 -1.48
C ARG A 46 24.09 -4.00 -1.27
N GLY A 47 25.17 -4.48 -0.66
CA GLY A 47 26.36 -3.67 -0.39
C GLY A 47 27.23 -4.26 0.71
N MET A 48 28.07 -3.46 1.34
CA MET A 48 28.91 -3.88 2.47
C MET A 48 29.31 -2.67 3.31
N LYS A 49 29.78 -2.87 4.55
CA LYS A 49 30.44 -1.79 5.30
C LYS A 49 31.92 -1.72 4.94
N PHE A 50 32.39 -0.53 4.59
CA PHE A 50 33.80 -0.26 4.35
C PHE A 50 34.29 0.75 5.40
N PHE A 51 35.25 0.34 6.25
CA PHE A 51 35.71 1.13 7.40
C PHE A 51 34.58 1.70 8.27
N GLY A 52 33.54 0.88 8.53
CA GLY A 52 32.38 1.27 9.34
C GLY A 52 31.29 2.04 8.58
N ILE A 53 31.58 2.55 7.38
CA ILE A 53 30.61 3.27 6.56
C ILE A 53 29.72 2.27 5.81
N PRO A 54 28.39 2.30 5.98
CA PRO A 54 27.48 1.38 5.28
C PRO A 54 27.26 1.78 3.82
N CYS A 55 27.99 1.14 2.91
CA CYS A 55 27.88 1.33 1.47
C CYS A 55 26.81 0.39 0.86
N PHE A 56 25.58 0.45 1.38
CA PHE A 56 24.44 -0.31 0.85
C PHE A 56 23.60 0.57 -0.07
N ASN A 57 23.18 0.01 -1.21
CA ASN A 57 22.41 0.74 -2.21
C ASN A 57 21.43 -0.18 -2.94
N ARG A 58 20.27 0.37 -3.32
CA ARG A 58 19.31 -0.30 -4.21
C ARG A 58 19.90 -0.61 -5.58
N LYS A 59 20.77 0.27 -6.10
CA LYS A 59 21.38 0.13 -7.43
C LYS A 59 22.39 -1.01 -7.50
N SER A 60 22.84 -1.52 -6.35
CA SER A 60 23.72 -2.67 -6.24
C SER A 60 22.98 -4.00 -6.25
N LEU A 61 21.63 -4.00 -6.22
CA LEU A 61 20.83 -5.20 -6.36
C LEU A 61 21.08 -5.81 -7.75
N ILE A 62 21.35 -7.11 -7.79
CA ILE A 62 21.63 -7.86 -9.01
C ILE A 62 20.30 -8.20 -9.69
N PRO A 63 20.03 -7.71 -10.91
CA PRO A 63 18.80 -8.04 -11.63
C PRO A 63 18.58 -9.55 -11.72
N VAL A 64 17.32 -9.99 -11.65
CA VAL A 64 16.88 -11.41 -11.70
C VAL A 64 17.26 -12.25 -10.48
N ILE A 65 18.42 -12.00 -9.86
CA ILE A 65 18.89 -12.75 -8.68
C ILE A 65 18.34 -12.15 -7.38
N ASP A 66 18.35 -10.84 -7.26
CA ASP A 66 17.86 -10.13 -6.08
C ASP A 66 16.39 -9.72 -6.21
N PRO A 67 15.68 -9.61 -5.07
CA PRO A 67 14.40 -8.93 -5.04
C PRO A 67 14.59 -7.45 -5.45
N PRO A 68 13.57 -6.82 -6.04
CA PRO A 68 13.53 -5.37 -6.25
C PRO A 68 13.73 -4.58 -4.95
N GLN A 69 14.05 -3.28 -5.08
CA GLN A 69 14.19 -2.41 -3.92
C GLN A 69 12.98 -2.51 -2.99
N TYR A 70 11.77 -2.47 -3.53
CA TYR A 70 10.56 -2.64 -2.75
C TYR A 70 9.80 -3.88 -3.19
N THR A 71 9.45 -4.71 -2.22
CA THR A 71 8.57 -5.86 -2.41
C THR A 71 7.48 -5.88 -1.36
N ARG A 72 6.39 -6.59 -1.62
CA ARG A 72 5.50 -7.00 -0.52
C ARG A 72 6.17 -8.10 0.30
N VAL A 73 5.55 -8.46 1.41
CA VAL A 73 6.01 -9.54 2.30
C VAL A 73 6.11 -10.88 1.55
N ASP A 74 5.22 -11.11 0.58
CA ASP A 74 5.22 -12.30 -0.28
C ASP A 74 6.35 -12.34 -1.33
N GLY A 75 7.16 -11.27 -1.43
CA GLY A 75 8.23 -11.13 -2.42
C GLY A 75 7.77 -10.56 -3.77
N SER A 76 6.49 -10.28 -3.96
CA SER A 76 5.98 -9.63 -5.16
C SER A 76 6.54 -8.22 -5.32
N ARG A 77 6.87 -7.85 -6.56
CA ARG A 77 7.44 -6.54 -6.89
C ARG A 77 6.43 -5.44 -6.58
N VAL A 78 6.92 -4.36 -5.98
CA VAL A 78 6.20 -3.11 -5.82
C VAL A 78 6.84 -2.08 -6.74
N THR A 79 6.05 -1.55 -7.67
CA THR A 79 6.47 -0.47 -8.58
C THR A 79 5.93 0.84 -8.05
N LEU A 80 6.81 1.82 -7.86
CA LEU A 80 6.50 3.12 -7.29
C LEU A 80 6.93 4.20 -8.28
N SER A 81 6.16 5.29 -8.37
CA SER A 81 6.66 6.48 -9.06
C SER A 81 7.88 7.03 -8.31
N ASP A 82 8.89 7.44 -9.08
CA ASP A 82 10.16 7.98 -8.60
C ASP A 82 10.95 7.08 -7.63
N ASP A 83 10.61 5.79 -7.52
CA ASP A 83 11.17 4.85 -6.54
C ASP A 83 11.02 5.34 -5.07
N ARG A 84 9.94 6.05 -4.75
CA ARG A 84 9.68 6.61 -3.41
C ARG A 84 8.53 5.89 -2.72
N ILE A 85 8.75 5.42 -1.48
CA ILE A 85 7.74 4.67 -0.71
C ILE A 85 6.52 5.53 -0.37
N GLU A 86 6.71 6.85 -0.25
CA GLU A 86 5.62 7.81 -0.09
C GLU A 86 4.56 7.72 -1.20
N ASN A 87 4.95 7.30 -2.40
CA ASN A 87 4.07 7.20 -3.57
C ASN A 87 3.32 5.86 -3.67
N TYR A 88 3.36 5.02 -2.63
CA TYR A 88 2.63 3.75 -2.64
C TYR A 88 1.11 3.99 -2.73
N PRO A 89 0.41 3.40 -3.73
CA PRO A 89 -1.00 3.64 -3.94
C PRO A 89 -1.89 2.91 -2.93
N LEU A 90 -3.05 3.49 -2.65
CA LEU A 90 -4.14 2.77 -1.97
C LEU A 90 -4.81 1.80 -2.95
N PRO A 91 -5.42 0.69 -2.47
CA PRO A 91 -6.03 -0.29 -3.38
C PRO A 91 -7.23 0.25 -4.17
N ASP A 92 -8.01 1.14 -3.56
CA ASP A 92 -9.18 1.78 -4.17
C ASP A 92 -9.51 3.10 -3.43
N LEU A 93 -10.54 3.83 -3.92
CA LEU A 93 -10.98 5.13 -3.40
C LEU A 93 -11.68 5.07 -2.04
N GLY A 94 -12.10 3.88 -1.62
CA GLY A 94 -12.73 3.64 -0.32
C GLY A 94 -11.72 3.65 0.82
N TRP A 95 -10.42 3.53 0.52
CA TRP A 95 -9.37 3.61 1.54
C TRP A 95 -8.82 5.03 1.68
N ARG A 96 -8.29 5.33 2.87
CA ARG A 96 -7.40 6.46 3.13
C ARG A 96 -6.28 6.05 4.06
N TRP A 97 -5.15 6.72 3.96
CA TRP A 97 -4.09 6.57 4.95
C TRP A 97 -4.57 7.18 6.27
N TRP A 98 -4.42 6.42 7.36
CA TRP A 98 -4.65 6.93 8.71
C TRP A 98 -3.37 7.54 9.28
N TRP A 99 -2.24 6.88 9.05
CA TRP A 99 -0.93 7.41 9.37
C TRP A 99 -0.40 8.31 8.26
N ASP A 100 0.11 9.49 8.62
CA ASP A 100 0.65 10.49 7.69
C ASP A 100 1.89 10.00 6.94
N SER A 101 2.65 9.08 7.54
CA SER A 101 3.92 8.59 7.02
C SER A 101 4.04 7.08 7.14
N TRP A 102 4.98 6.53 6.38
CA TRP A 102 5.47 5.18 6.59
C TRP A 102 6.36 5.14 7.82
N TYR A 103 6.21 4.09 8.63
CA TYR A 103 7.08 3.85 9.78
C TYR A 103 7.95 2.63 9.53
N VAL A 104 9.17 2.68 10.07
CA VAL A 104 10.04 1.52 10.10
C VAL A 104 9.60 0.64 11.27
N LEU A 105 9.32 -0.62 10.97
CA LEU A 105 8.88 -1.57 11.98
C LEU A 105 10.09 -2.17 12.69
N MET A 106 10.34 -1.71 13.91
CA MET A 106 11.47 -2.09 14.76
C MET A 106 11.21 -3.42 15.49
N LEU A 107 10.81 -4.46 14.76
CA LEU A 107 10.54 -5.77 15.33
C LEU A 107 11.79 -6.65 15.39
N ASN A 108 11.98 -7.30 16.53
CA ASN A 108 13.02 -8.31 16.76
C ASN A 108 14.44 -7.77 16.54
N ASP A 109 15.31 -8.59 15.94
CA ASP A 109 16.72 -8.26 15.76
C ASP A 109 16.96 -7.42 14.49
N VAL A 110 16.89 -6.11 14.67
CA VAL A 110 17.21 -5.08 13.67
C VAL A 110 18.18 -4.06 14.25
N ASP A 111 18.93 -3.36 13.40
CA ASP A 111 19.78 -2.24 13.83
C ASP A 111 18.97 -0.99 14.21
N GLU A 112 19.66 0.07 14.64
CA GLU A 112 19.08 1.37 15.02
C GLU A 112 18.27 2.05 13.91
N GLN A 113 18.43 1.63 12.66
CA GLN A 113 17.73 2.15 11.48
C GLN A 113 16.69 1.15 10.93
N GLY A 114 16.47 0.04 11.64
CA GLY A 114 15.53 -1.03 11.29
C GLY A 114 16.02 -1.99 10.20
N TRP A 115 17.31 -2.05 9.93
CA TRP A 115 17.88 -3.02 8.99
C TRP A 115 18.17 -4.35 9.65
N SER A 116 17.80 -5.43 8.95
CA SER A 116 18.30 -6.77 9.20
C SER A 116 19.23 -7.18 8.07
N TYR A 117 20.29 -7.91 8.39
CA TYR A 117 21.35 -8.30 7.47
C TYR A 117 21.38 -9.81 7.26
N SER A 118 21.86 -10.22 6.08
CA SER A 118 22.20 -11.62 5.80
C SER A 118 23.46 -11.69 4.92
N SER A 119 24.02 -12.90 4.79
CA SER A 119 25.34 -13.08 4.17
C SER A 119 25.34 -12.75 2.67
N VAL A 120 24.78 -13.60 1.78
CA VAL A 120 24.94 -13.38 0.32
C VAL A 120 23.62 -13.33 -0.46
N ILE A 121 22.53 -13.91 0.06
CA ILE A 121 21.31 -14.14 -0.72
C ILE A 121 20.05 -13.84 0.10
N PHE A 122 19.08 -13.22 -0.55
CA PHE A 122 17.70 -13.02 -0.07
C PHE A 122 16.88 -14.32 -0.16
N ARG A 123 17.31 -15.41 0.49
CA ARG A 123 16.55 -16.67 0.49
C ARG A 123 15.58 -16.75 1.67
N LYS A 124 14.46 -17.43 1.44
CA LYS A 124 13.57 -17.87 2.51
C LYS A 124 14.33 -18.84 3.41
N GLY A 125 14.32 -18.59 4.72
CA GLY A 125 15.12 -19.33 5.70
C GLY A 125 16.57 -18.87 5.84
N SER A 126 17.00 -17.83 5.13
CA SER A 126 18.25 -17.13 5.47
C SER A 126 18.19 -16.66 6.92
N HIS A 127 19.32 -16.76 7.62
CA HIS A 127 19.46 -16.17 8.95
C HIS A 127 19.58 -14.65 8.79
N TRP A 128 18.64 -13.93 9.39
CA TRP A 128 18.57 -12.46 9.41
C TRP A 128 18.84 -11.97 10.82
N HIS A 129 19.61 -10.91 10.96
CA HIS A 129 19.99 -10.34 12.26
C HIS A 129 20.33 -8.85 12.15
N GLY A 130 20.17 -8.09 13.22
CA GLY A 130 20.34 -6.64 13.24
C GLY A 130 21.79 -6.21 13.32
N LYS A 131 22.65 -7.00 13.98
CA LYS A 131 24.08 -6.70 14.06
C LYS A 131 24.79 -7.01 12.73
N TYR A 132 25.40 -5.99 12.12
CA TYR A 132 26.26 -6.19 10.95
C TYR A 132 27.52 -7.00 11.31
N ASN A 133 27.81 -8.02 10.51
CA ASN A 133 29.07 -8.76 10.51
C ASN A 133 29.75 -8.66 9.15
N PHE A 134 31.08 -8.78 9.10
CA PHE A 134 31.80 -8.89 7.83
C PHE A 134 31.28 -10.11 7.04
N GLY A 135 31.07 -9.95 5.75
CA GLY A 135 30.41 -10.96 4.91
C GLY A 135 28.89 -10.85 4.84
N ASN A 136 28.28 -9.85 5.49
CA ASN A 136 26.91 -9.44 5.22
C ASN A 136 26.85 -8.53 3.99
N PHE A 137 26.32 -9.05 2.90
CA PHE A 137 26.22 -8.35 1.63
C PHE A 137 24.81 -7.87 1.30
N VAL A 138 23.81 -8.37 2.01
CA VAL A 138 22.41 -8.02 1.77
C VAL A 138 21.76 -7.54 3.06
N ARG A 139 20.85 -6.58 2.93
CA ARG A 139 20.02 -6.10 4.04
C ARG A 139 18.59 -5.88 3.59
N ARG A 140 17.65 -6.04 4.53
CA ARG A 140 16.25 -5.71 4.33
C ARG A 140 15.68 -4.96 5.53
N ARG A 141 14.67 -4.13 5.27
CA ARG A 141 13.95 -3.33 6.27
C ARG A 141 12.47 -3.43 6.03
N LEU A 142 11.68 -3.54 7.09
CA LEU A 142 10.23 -3.66 7.01
C LEU A 142 9.59 -2.31 7.32
N TRP A 143 8.82 -1.81 6.36
CA TRP A 143 8.01 -0.60 6.48
C TRP A 143 6.55 -0.98 6.72
N VAL A 144 5.87 -0.19 7.53
CA VAL A 144 4.45 -0.35 7.84
C VAL A 144 3.72 0.99 7.72
N ARG A 145 2.48 0.94 7.22
CA ARG A 145 1.56 2.08 7.24
C ARG A 145 0.12 1.63 7.45
N LEU A 146 -0.60 2.33 8.32
CA LEU A 146 -2.01 2.04 8.59
C LEU A 146 -2.92 2.80 7.62
N ARG A 147 -3.89 2.06 7.06
CA ARG A 147 -5.00 2.60 6.28
C ARG A 147 -6.32 2.14 6.87
N VAL A 148 -7.32 3.01 6.73
CA VAL A 148 -8.70 2.77 7.16
C VAL A 148 -9.63 2.96 5.96
N ARG A 149 -10.76 2.28 5.98
CA ARG A 149 -11.82 2.45 4.99
C ARG A 149 -12.72 3.59 5.43
N LYS A 150 -13.03 4.50 4.51
CA LYS A 150 -13.95 5.61 4.76
C LYS A 150 -15.31 5.06 5.19
N THR A 151 -15.80 5.54 6.31
CA THR A 151 -17.19 5.30 6.75
C THR A 151 -18.13 6.26 6.03
N VAL A 152 -19.44 6.07 6.19
CA VAL A 152 -20.44 6.97 5.60
C VAL A 152 -20.28 8.40 6.13
N ASP A 153 -19.82 8.55 7.37
CA ASP A 153 -19.56 9.85 8.01
C ASP A 153 -18.31 10.57 7.45
N ASP A 154 -17.41 9.84 6.78
CA ASP A 154 -16.21 10.39 6.12
C ASP A 154 -16.51 10.91 4.69
N LEU A 155 -17.71 10.68 4.17
CA LEU A 155 -18.11 11.25 2.88
C LEU A 155 -18.36 12.75 3.06
N PRO A 156 -17.94 13.60 2.10
CA PRO A 156 -18.36 14.98 2.10
C PRO A 156 -19.90 15.00 2.17
N HIS A 157 -20.46 15.66 3.17
CA HIS A 157 -21.83 16.13 3.07
C HIS A 157 -21.84 17.08 1.87
N GLU A 158 -22.18 16.55 0.70
CA GLU A 158 -22.72 17.40 -0.38
C GLU A 158 -23.77 18.27 0.30
N PRO A 159 -23.64 19.61 0.26
CA PRO A 159 -24.70 20.45 0.77
C PRO A 159 -25.93 20.05 -0.03
N VAL A 160 -26.89 19.41 0.65
CA VAL A 160 -28.23 19.27 0.12
C VAL A 160 -28.69 20.71 -0.03
N GLU A 161 -28.64 21.23 -1.25
CA GLU A 161 -29.37 22.45 -1.57
C GLU A 161 -30.81 22.15 -1.19
N ASP A 162 -31.22 22.73 -0.07
CA ASP A 162 -32.61 22.87 0.33
C ASP A 162 -33.26 23.76 -0.72
N THR A 163 -33.58 23.18 -1.87
CA THR A 163 -34.54 23.76 -2.80
C THR A 163 -35.89 23.62 -2.11
N GLY A 164 -36.12 24.53 -1.18
CA GLY A 164 -37.40 24.74 -0.54
C GLY A 164 -38.44 24.88 -1.64
N ASP A 165 -39.38 23.94 -1.60
CA ASP A 165 -40.78 24.05 -2.01
C ASP A 165 -41.13 25.33 -2.79
N SER A 166 -41.12 25.22 -4.12
CA SER A 166 -41.80 26.16 -5.02
C SER A 166 -42.51 25.36 -6.11
N ASP A 167 -43.59 24.70 -5.72
CA ASP A 167 -44.56 24.00 -6.58
C ASP A 167 -45.34 24.94 -7.57
N GLU A 168 -44.82 26.11 -7.96
CA GLU A 168 -45.57 27.12 -8.73
C GLU A 168 -44.96 27.58 -10.08
N GLU A 169 -43.84 27.03 -10.57
CA GLU A 169 -43.24 27.46 -11.86
C GLU A 169 -43.27 26.41 -12.99
N LEU A 170 -44.25 25.49 -13.00
CA LEU A 170 -44.39 24.47 -14.06
C LEU A 170 -45.38 24.82 -15.18
N ASP A 171 -46.10 25.94 -15.10
CA ASP A 171 -47.19 26.26 -16.05
C ASP A 171 -46.86 27.29 -17.14
N GLN A 172 -45.65 27.86 -17.20
CA GLN A 172 -45.35 28.97 -18.13
C GLN A 172 -44.32 28.71 -19.23
N GLN A 173 -43.78 27.50 -19.35
CA GLN A 173 -42.82 27.16 -20.44
C GLN A 173 -43.33 26.11 -21.44
N ALA A 174 -44.58 25.67 -21.33
CA ALA A 174 -45.16 24.65 -22.21
C ALA A 174 -45.61 25.15 -23.60
N GLU A 175 -45.40 26.43 -23.97
CA GLU A 175 -46.06 26.99 -25.17
C GLU A 175 -45.14 27.42 -26.33
N LEU A 176 -43.81 27.23 -26.28
CA LEU A 176 -42.92 27.74 -27.34
C LEU A 176 -41.73 26.82 -27.68
N SER A 177 -42.00 25.56 -28.08
CA SER A 177 -41.25 24.89 -29.18
C SER A 177 -41.77 23.48 -29.45
N GLU A 178 -42.88 23.35 -30.17
CA GLU A 178 -43.22 22.10 -30.87
C GLU A 178 -42.77 22.19 -32.34
N VAL A 179 -41.74 21.41 -32.73
CA VAL A 179 -41.51 20.95 -34.13
C VAL A 179 -40.77 19.59 -34.07
N PRO A 180 -41.10 18.59 -34.94
CA PRO A 180 -41.24 17.19 -34.52
C PRO A 180 -40.02 16.29 -34.76
N VAL A 181 -40.04 15.17 -34.05
CA VAL A 181 -39.12 14.01 -34.11
C VAL A 181 -39.27 13.23 -35.43
N PRO A 182 -38.15 12.88 -36.11
CA PRO A 182 -38.11 11.71 -36.98
C PRO A 182 -37.45 10.52 -36.26
N LYS A 183 -38.14 9.37 -36.29
CA LYS A 183 -37.65 8.07 -35.80
C LYS A 183 -36.91 7.36 -36.93
N GLU A 184 -35.74 6.79 -36.68
CA GLU A 184 -35.43 5.45 -37.18
C GLU A 184 -34.29 4.77 -36.38
N LYS A 185 -34.43 3.45 -36.25
CA LYS A 185 -33.52 2.53 -35.54
C LYS A 185 -32.56 1.87 -36.56
N ILE A 186 -32.02 0.72 -36.14
CA ILE A 186 -31.31 -0.35 -36.86
C ILE A 186 -29.76 -0.13 -36.85
N PRO A 187 -28.93 -1.20 -36.90
CA PRO A 187 -28.04 -1.63 -35.82
C PRO A 187 -26.65 -2.06 -36.40
N VAL A 188 -25.94 -2.91 -35.65
CA VAL A 188 -24.92 -3.88 -36.12
C VAL A 188 -23.49 -3.36 -36.33
N ALA A 189 -22.65 -3.85 -35.41
CA ALA A 189 -21.33 -4.45 -35.58
C ALA A 189 -20.34 -3.89 -36.62
N SER A 190 -19.10 -3.75 -36.15
CA SER A 190 -17.96 -4.61 -36.48
C SER A 190 -16.70 -3.81 -36.84
N VAL A 191 -15.57 -4.49 -36.62
CA VAL A 191 -14.26 -4.26 -37.27
C VAL A 191 -13.43 -3.11 -36.69
N THR A 192 -12.12 -3.20 -36.41
CA THR A 192 -11.11 -4.27 -36.41
C THR A 192 -9.84 -3.67 -35.81
N THR A 193 -8.96 -4.59 -35.43
CA THR A 193 -7.57 -4.56 -34.94
C THR A 193 -6.54 -3.61 -35.59
N TRP A 194 -5.33 -3.72 -35.02
CA TRP A 194 -3.96 -3.43 -35.49
C TRP A 194 -3.38 -2.11 -34.93
N ALA A 195 -2.14 -2.06 -34.43
CA ALA A 195 -0.98 -2.95 -34.55
C ALA A 195 -0.15 -2.97 -33.26
#